data_AF-A0A1S4B0H0-F1
#
_entry.id   AF-A0A1S4B0H0-F1
#
_cell.length_a   1.000
_cell.length_b   1.000
_cell.length_c   1.000
_cell.angle_alpha   90.00
_cell.angle_beta   90.00
_cell.angle_gamma   90.00
#
_symmetry.space_group_name_H-M   'P 1'
#
loop_
_entity.id
_entity.type
_entity.pdbx_description
1 polymer ?
#
loop_
_entity_poly.entity_id
_entity_poly.type
_entity_poly.pdbx_seq_one_letter_code
_entity_poly.pdbx_strand_id
1 'polypeptide(L)'
;MDLFRQAILRPGTPEEFALRTVQEAIKPQKQIKLVQDENQLLENILRSLLQELVAAAVQSGQKIMEYGMSIVDGESSQGQIPRLLDIVLYLCEKEHVEGGMIFQLLEDLTEMSTMRNCEDIFGYIESKQDILGKPELFARGKLVMLRTCNQLLRRLSKANDVVFCGRIIMFLAHFFPLSERSGISIDFNFYKTLWSLQEYFCNPPSLINAPVKWHKFTSGLMIVLNTFEAQPLSDEEGNAHNLEDDAATFNIKYLTSSKLMGLELKDPSFRRHVLVQSLILFDYLKVMICILLALSSMCELIF
;
A
#
# COMPACT_ATOMS: atom_id res chain seq x y z
N MET A 1 21.90 -11.89 -7.67
CA MET A 1 20.65 -12.60 -8.03
C MET A 1 20.82 -14.11 -8.00
N ASP A 2 21.80 -14.68 -8.72
CA ASP A 2 21.99 -16.15 -8.82
C ASP A 2 22.20 -16.86 -7.47
N LEU A 3 22.88 -16.22 -6.52
CA LEU A 3 23.06 -16.76 -5.16
C LEU A 3 21.73 -16.97 -4.44
N PHE A 4 20.78 -16.03 -4.57
CA PHE A 4 19.45 -16.15 -3.98
C PHE A 4 18.60 -17.19 -4.71
N ARG A 5 18.71 -17.28 -6.05
CA ARG A 5 18.06 -18.34 -6.84
C ARG A 5 18.52 -19.73 -6.41
N GLN A 6 19.81 -19.91 -6.14
CA GLN A 6 20.34 -21.17 -5.60
C GLN A 6 19.89 -21.39 -4.15
N ALA A 7 19.85 -20.35 -3.33
CA ALA A 7 19.43 -20.43 -1.93
C ALA A 7 17.99 -20.91 -1.78
N ILE A 8 17.07 -20.44 -2.63
CA ILE A 8 15.67 -20.88 -2.65
C ILE A 8 15.54 -22.39 -2.88
N LEU A 9 16.43 -22.97 -3.69
CA LEU A 9 16.41 -24.40 -4.04
C LEU A 9 17.10 -25.28 -2.99
N ARG A 10 17.77 -24.70 -1.96
CA ARG A 10 18.47 -25.50 -0.95
C ARG A 10 17.49 -26.12 0.05
N PRO A 11 17.60 -27.44 0.33
CA PRO A 11 16.88 -28.07 1.43
C PRO A 11 17.43 -27.57 2.77
N GLY A 12 16.57 -27.45 3.78
CA GLY A 12 16.93 -26.94 5.12
C GLY A 12 15.98 -25.85 5.61
N THR A 13 16.31 -25.17 6.70
CA THR A 13 15.53 -24.00 7.15
C THR A 13 16.19 -22.71 6.66
N PRO A 14 15.45 -21.63 6.34
CA PRO A 14 16.00 -20.38 5.82
C PRO A 14 17.17 -19.82 6.66
N GLU A 15 17.13 -20.04 7.98
CA GLU A 15 18.13 -19.60 8.94
C GLU A 15 19.53 -20.16 8.65
N GLU A 16 19.62 -21.38 8.13
CA GLU A 16 20.87 -22.11 7.92
C GLU A 16 21.72 -21.52 6.79
N PHE A 17 21.07 -20.90 5.80
CA PHE A 17 21.73 -20.46 4.57
C PHE A 17 21.53 -18.98 4.23
N ALA A 18 20.45 -18.33 4.69
CA ALA A 18 20.14 -16.94 4.35
C ALA A 18 21.30 -15.97 4.70
N LEU A 19 21.88 -16.14 5.89
CA LEU A 19 23.01 -15.30 6.34
C LEU A 19 24.24 -15.47 5.44
N ARG A 20 24.55 -16.72 5.05
CA ARG A 20 25.68 -17.02 4.17
C ARG A 20 25.44 -16.45 2.78
N THR A 21 24.22 -16.57 2.25
CA THR A 21 23.84 -16.01 0.95
C THR A 21 24.00 -14.49 0.91
N VAL A 22 23.60 -13.79 1.97
CA VAL A 22 23.82 -12.34 2.09
C VAL A 22 25.30 -12.00 2.20
N GLN A 23 26.05 -12.69 3.06
CA GLN A 23 27.50 -12.45 3.22
C GLN A 23 28.29 -12.72 1.92
N GLU A 24 27.89 -13.72 1.13
CA GLU A 24 28.48 -14.00 -0.19
C GLU A 24 28.05 -12.99 -1.24
N ALA A 25 26.83 -12.44 -1.15
CA ALA A 25 26.37 -11.37 -2.01
C ALA A 25 27.02 -10.01 -1.70
N ILE A 26 27.46 -9.79 -0.45
CA ILE A 26 27.99 -8.51 0.06
C ILE A 26 29.54 -8.48 0.20
N LYS A 27 30.27 -9.60 0.06
CA LYS A 27 31.75 -9.61 0.21
C LYS A 27 32.47 -8.56 -0.68
N PRO A 28 33.56 -7.92 -0.19
CA PRO A 28 33.64 -6.47 -0.09
C PRO A 28 34.27 -5.77 -1.30
N GLN A 29 33.59 -4.75 -1.84
CA GLN A 29 34.28 -3.62 -2.48
C GLN A 29 34.66 -2.61 -1.39
N LYS A 30 35.96 -2.50 -1.08
CA LYS A 30 36.51 -1.55 -0.10
C LYS A 30 36.10 -0.10 -0.43
N GLN A 31 35.30 0.55 0.43
CA GLN A 31 35.58 1.84 1.12
C GLN A 31 34.30 2.51 1.66
N ILE A 32 34.12 2.46 2.99
CA ILE A 32 33.72 3.53 3.93
C ILE A 32 32.84 4.69 3.37
N LYS A 33 31.76 4.34 2.66
CA LYS A 33 30.50 5.12 2.51
C LYS A 33 29.30 4.29 1.99
N LEU A 34 29.41 2.96 1.94
CA LEU A 34 28.63 2.06 1.07
C LEU A 34 27.44 1.33 1.71
N VAL A 35 27.12 1.54 3.01
CA VAL A 35 26.04 0.78 3.68
C VAL A 35 24.65 1.03 3.06
N GLN A 36 24.41 2.25 2.56
CA GLN A 36 23.13 2.61 1.95
C GLN A 36 23.00 2.07 0.51
N ASP A 37 24.09 2.11 -0.27
CA ASP A 37 24.13 1.58 -1.65
C ASP A 37 24.07 0.03 -1.67
N GLU A 38 24.70 -0.65 -0.71
CA GLU A 38 24.66 -2.11 -0.58
C GLU A 38 23.26 -2.61 -0.22
N ASN A 39 22.55 -1.90 0.65
CA ASN A 39 21.16 -2.21 1.00
C ASN A 39 20.23 -2.03 -0.21
N GLN A 40 20.37 -0.93 -0.94
CA GLN A 40 19.55 -0.68 -2.12
C GLN A 40 19.83 -1.66 -3.26
N LEU A 41 21.08 -2.09 -3.44
CA LEU A 41 21.43 -3.16 -4.37
C LEU A 41 20.75 -4.48 -3.99
N LEU A 42 20.79 -4.84 -2.71
CA LEU A 42 20.18 -6.07 -2.22
C LEU A 42 18.65 -6.04 -2.39
N GLU A 43 18.01 -4.91 -2.08
CA GLU A 43 16.57 -4.72 -2.28
C GLU A 43 16.17 -4.89 -3.74
N ASN A 44 16.92 -4.25 -4.66
CA ASN A 44 16.69 -4.39 -6.09
C ASN A 44 16.85 -5.84 -6.56
N ILE A 45 17.87 -6.55 -6.08
CA ILE A 45 18.08 -7.97 -6.42
C ILE A 45 16.89 -8.83 -5.98
N LEU A 46 16.39 -8.62 -4.75
CA LEU A 46 15.27 -9.38 -4.21
C LEU A 46 13.96 -9.07 -4.97
N ARG A 47 13.72 -7.81 -5.29
CA ARG A 47 12.54 -7.37 -6.06
C ARG A 47 12.56 -7.92 -7.48
N SER A 48 13.68 -7.83 -8.19
CA SER A 48 13.83 -8.42 -9.53
C SER A 48 13.68 -9.94 -9.51
N LEU A 49 14.22 -10.62 -8.49
CA LEU A 49 14.05 -12.06 -8.36
C LEU A 49 12.58 -12.45 -8.13
N LEU A 50 11.86 -11.71 -7.29
CA LEU A 50 10.42 -11.92 -7.09
C LEU A 50 9.66 -11.78 -8.41
N GLN A 51 9.93 -10.71 -9.17
CA GLN A 51 9.29 -10.46 -10.47
C GLN A 51 9.55 -11.60 -11.47
N GLU A 52 10.79 -12.08 -11.56
CA GLU A 52 11.13 -13.22 -12.42
C GLU A 52 10.39 -14.51 -12.02
N LEU A 53 10.30 -14.80 -10.72
CA LEU A 53 9.58 -15.98 -10.23
C LEU A 53 8.08 -15.89 -10.51
N VAL A 54 7.47 -14.72 -10.31
CA VAL A 54 6.06 -14.48 -10.63
C VAL A 54 5.81 -14.65 -12.13
N ALA A 55 6.68 -14.07 -12.97
CA ALA A 55 6.57 -14.21 -14.43
C ALA A 55 6.68 -15.69 -14.86
N ALA A 56 7.59 -16.45 -14.28
CA ALA A 56 7.76 -17.88 -14.58
C ALA A 56 6.58 -18.73 -14.08
N ALA A 57 6.01 -18.40 -12.93
CA ALA A 57 4.79 -19.04 -12.42
C ALA A 57 3.59 -18.82 -13.37
N VAL A 58 3.42 -17.58 -13.84
CA VAL A 58 2.37 -17.23 -14.81
C VAL A 58 2.57 -17.96 -16.13
N GLN A 59 3.79 -17.99 -16.67
CA GLN A 59 4.10 -18.68 -17.93
C GLN A 59 3.87 -20.20 -17.86
N SER A 60 4.16 -20.81 -16.71
CA SER A 60 3.92 -22.24 -16.48
C SER A 60 2.47 -22.59 -16.13
N GLY A 61 1.61 -21.58 -15.90
CA GLY A 61 0.22 -21.78 -15.47
C GLY A 61 0.08 -22.36 -14.06
N GLN A 62 1.16 -22.38 -13.26
CA GLN A 62 1.13 -22.82 -11.88
C GLN A 62 0.58 -21.70 -10.97
N LYS A 63 0.00 -22.09 -9.84
CA LYS A 63 -0.35 -21.11 -8.80
C LYS A 63 0.93 -20.49 -8.24
N ILE A 64 0.89 -19.17 -8.01
CA ILE A 64 2.06 -18.37 -7.62
C ILE A 64 2.72 -18.92 -6.35
N MET A 65 1.95 -19.20 -5.30
CA MET A 65 2.51 -19.69 -4.03
C MET A 65 2.95 -21.16 -4.06
N GLU A 66 2.54 -21.93 -5.08
CA GLU A 66 2.91 -23.34 -5.28
C GLU A 66 4.00 -23.51 -6.36
N TYR A 67 4.46 -22.40 -6.95
CA TYR A 67 5.42 -22.45 -8.07
C TYR A 67 6.73 -23.12 -7.66
N GLY A 68 7.15 -24.10 -8.45
CA GLY A 68 8.40 -24.84 -8.24
C GLY A 68 8.37 -25.84 -7.07
N MET A 69 7.18 -26.19 -6.54
CA MET A 69 7.06 -27.33 -5.63
C MET A 69 7.34 -28.64 -6.36
N SER A 70 8.21 -29.47 -5.79
CA SER A 70 8.48 -30.82 -6.30
C SER A 70 7.43 -31.78 -5.76
N ILE A 71 6.80 -32.57 -6.64
CA ILE A 71 5.84 -33.63 -6.26
C ILE A 71 6.55 -34.77 -5.50
N VAL A 72 7.89 -34.82 -5.56
CA VAL A 72 8.70 -35.99 -5.15
C VAL A 72 9.11 -35.93 -3.67
N ASP A 73 9.13 -34.75 -3.04
CA ASP A 73 9.60 -34.57 -1.67
C ASP A 73 8.43 -34.31 -0.72
N GLY A 74 8.07 -35.34 0.07
CA GLY A 74 6.98 -35.30 1.02
C GLY A 74 7.03 -34.12 2.01
N GLU A 75 5.84 -33.61 2.34
CA GLU A 75 5.45 -32.71 3.44
C GLU A 75 6.22 -31.38 3.65
N SER A 76 7.33 -31.10 2.95
CA SER A 76 8.17 -29.91 3.23
C SER A 76 8.61 -29.08 2.01
N SER A 77 8.21 -29.43 0.78
CA SER A 77 8.53 -28.60 -0.40
C SER A 77 7.59 -27.39 -0.44
N GLN A 78 7.98 -26.27 0.19
CA GLN A 78 7.33 -24.98 -0.03
C GLN A 78 7.66 -24.46 -1.43
N GLY A 79 6.71 -23.73 -2.04
CA GLY A 79 6.96 -23.05 -3.33
C GLY A 79 8.12 -22.06 -3.25
N GLN A 80 8.74 -21.80 -4.40
CA GLN A 80 9.92 -20.94 -4.51
C GLN A 80 9.66 -19.51 -4.01
N ILE A 81 8.45 -18.99 -4.22
CA ILE A 81 8.05 -17.64 -3.78
C ILE A 81 7.90 -17.56 -2.26
N PRO A 82 7.09 -18.41 -1.57
CA PRO A 82 7.06 -18.41 -0.11
C PRO A 82 8.43 -18.65 0.52
N ARG A 83 9.29 -19.45 -0.13
CA ARG A 83 10.67 -19.67 0.31
C ARG A 83 11.53 -18.40 0.23
N LEU A 84 11.41 -17.63 -0.85
CA LEU A 84 12.05 -16.31 -0.97
C LEU A 84 11.56 -15.37 0.12
N LEU A 85 10.25 -15.30 0.35
CA LEU A 85 9.66 -14.44 1.38
C LEU A 85 10.15 -14.83 2.78
N ASP A 86 10.26 -16.13 3.09
CA ASP A 86 10.79 -16.61 4.37
C ASP A 86 12.27 -16.25 4.57
N ILE A 87 13.09 -16.30 3.52
CA ILE A 87 14.48 -15.82 3.56
C ILE A 87 14.50 -14.32 3.87
N VAL A 88 13.72 -13.52 3.16
CA VAL A 88 13.70 -12.06 3.36
C VAL A 88 13.17 -11.71 4.75
N LEU A 89 12.11 -12.38 5.22
CA LEU A 89 11.55 -12.19 6.55
C LEU A 89 12.60 -12.50 7.64
N TYR A 90 13.36 -13.58 7.49
CA TYR A 90 14.47 -13.89 8.42
C TYR A 90 15.55 -12.80 8.38
N LEU A 91 15.93 -12.32 7.19
CA LEU A 91 16.94 -11.27 7.06
C LEU A 91 16.47 -9.94 7.68
N CYS A 92 15.19 -9.62 7.56
CA CYS A 92 14.58 -8.47 8.23
C CYS A 92 14.61 -8.64 9.76
N GLU A 93 14.27 -9.83 10.28
CA GLU A 93 14.31 -10.12 11.72
C GLU A 93 15.73 -10.03 12.30
N LYS A 94 16.75 -10.38 11.52
CA LYS A 94 18.16 -10.26 11.90
C LYS A 94 18.79 -8.91 11.59
N GLU A 95 17.98 -7.93 11.16
CA GLU A 95 18.43 -6.56 10.82
C GLU A 95 19.51 -6.52 9.74
N HIS A 96 19.58 -7.54 8.87
CA HIS A 96 20.47 -7.57 7.70
C HIS A 96 19.85 -6.87 6.49
N VAL A 97 18.53 -6.70 6.49
CA VAL A 97 17.74 -5.98 5.49
C VAL A 97 16.78 -5.07 6.24
N GLU A 98 16.40 -3.93 5.63
CA GLU A 98 15.40 -3.04 6.22
C GLU A 98 14.07 -3.77 6.48
N GLY A 99 13.51 -3.61 7.69
CA GLY A 99 12.27 -4.28 8.08
C GLY A 99 11.06 -3.96 7.19
N GLY A 100 11.09 -2.84 6.47
CA GLY A 100 10.06 -2.47 5.49
C GLY A 100 10.08 -3.32 4.20
N MET A 101 11.20 -3.97 3.87
CA MET A 101 11.40 -4.69 2.61
C MET A 101 10.43 -5.85 2.44
N ILE A 102 10.18 -6.64 3.49
CA ILE A 102 9.22 -7.75 3.40
C ILE A 102 7.79 -7.25 3.08
N PHE A 103 7.41 -6.09 3.61
CA PHE A 103 6.10 -5.50 3.35
C PHE A 103 5.98 -4.99 1.91
N GLN A 104 7.04 -4.36 1.39
CA GLN A 104 7.09 -3.93 -0.01
C GLN A 104 7.02 -5.12 -0.97
N LEU A 105 7.74 -6.21 -0.71
CA LEU A 105 7.65 -7.42 -1.53
C LEU A 105 6.26 -8.05 -1.50
N LEU A 106 5.58 -8.03 -0.36
CA LEU A 106 4.20 -8.51 -0.23
C LEU A 106 3.23 -7.61 -1.00
N GLU A 107 3.39 -6.29 -0.93
CA GLU A 107 2.63 -5.31 -1.73
C GLU A 107 2.80 -5.64 -3.22
N ASP A 108 4.04 -5.58 -3.73
CA ASP A 108 4.43 -5.92 -5.11
C ASP A 108 3.83 -7.25 -5.59
N LEU A 109 3.98 -8.31 -4.77
CA LEU A 109 3.47 -9.64 -5.10
C LEU A 109 1.95 -9.64 -5.27
N THR A 110 1.21 -8.94 -4.40
CA THR A 110 -0.25 -8.84 -4.54
C THR A 110 -0.66 -8.04 -5.77
N GLU A 111 0.08 -6.98 -6.14
CA GLU A 111 -0.20 -6.16 -7.32
C GLU A 111 -0.03 -6.94 -8.63
N MET A 112 1.03 -7.75 -8.72
CA MET A 112 1.36 -8.56 -9.90
C MET A 112 0.51 -9.83 -10.02
N SER A 113 -0.33 -10.13 -9.03
CA SER A 113 -1.06 -11.40 -8.93
C SER A 113 -2.53 -11.27 -9.29
N THR A 114 -3.14 -12.34 -9.79
CA THR A 114 -4.61 -12.42 -9.96
C THR A 114 -5.32 -12.54 -8.60
N MET A 115 -6.62 -12.23 -8.53
CA MET A 115 -7.39 -12.34 -7.28
C MET A 115 -7.42 -13.76 -6.70
N ARG A 116 -7.40 -14.78 -7.56
CA ARG A 116 -7.32 -16.19 -7.12
C ARG A 116 -6.01 -16.47 -6.38
N ASN A 117 -4.89 -15.94 -6.87
CA ASN A 117 -3.60 -16.10 -6.23
C ASN A 117 -3.46 -15.21 -4.97
N CYS A 118 -4.13 -14.06 -4.94
CA CYS A 118 -4.10 -13.16 -3.79
C CYS A 118 -4.67 -13.81 -2.52
N GLU A 119 -5.60 -14.75 -2.63
CA GLU A 119 -6.12 -15.49 -1.47
C GLU A 119 -5.05 -16.38 -0.82
N ASP A 120 -4.24 -17.07 -1.65
CA ASP A 120 -3.11 -17.89 -1.18
C ASP A 120 -1.99 -17.01 -0.60
N ILE A 121 -1.68 -15.88 -1.26
CA ILE A 121 -0.71 -14.89 -0.76
C ILE A 121 -1.15 -14.34 0.59
N PHE A 122 -2.44 -14.01 0.74
CA PHE A 122 -2.96 -13.53 2.02
C PHE A 122 -2.94 -14.61 3.10
N GLY A 123 -3.15 -15.87 2.74
CA GLY A 123 -2.95 -17.00 3.66
C GLY A 123 -1.52 -17.07 4.21
N TYR A 124 -0.50 -16.76 3.39
CA TYR A 124 0.88 -16.62 3.86
C TYR A 124 1.02 -15.44 4.83
N ILE A 125 0.46 -14.27 4.52
CA ILE A 125 0.49 -13.09 5.40
C ILE A 125 -0.12 -13.42 6.77
N GLU A 126 -1.30 -14.05 6.80
CA GLU A 126 -1.96 -14.49 8.03
C GLU A 126 -1.08 -15.47 8.82
N SER A 127 -0.42 -16.42 8.14
CA SER A 127 0.46 -17.39 8.80
C SER A 127 1.71 -16.78 9.46
N LYS A 128 2.12 -15.58 9.01
CA LYS A 128 3.30 -14.87 9.50
C LYS A 128 2.95 -13.64 10.36
N GLN A 129 1.67 -13.46 10.73
CA GLN A 129 1.20 -12.28 11.44
C GLN A 129 1.96 -12.01 12.76
N ASP A 130 2.30 -13.07 13.50
CA ASP A 130 3.02 -12.95 14.78
C ASP A 130 4.43 -12.40 14.61
N ILE A 131 5.06 -12.71 13.47
CA ILE A 131 6.41 -12.23 13.13
C ILE A 131 6.31 -10.81 12.56
N LEU A 132 5.41 -10.59 11.60
CA LEU A 132 5.19 -9.28 10.98
C LEU A 132 4.70 -8.21 11.97
N GLY A 133 4.01 -8.64 13.03
CA GLY A 133 3.51 -7.78 14.10
C GLY A 133 4.55 -7.44 15.17
N LYS A 134 5.77 -7.99 15.10
CA LYS A 134 6.86 -7.63 16.02
C LYS A 134 7.18 -6.13 15.89
N PRO A 135 7.41 -5.39 17.00
CA PRO A 135 7.55 -3.93 16.97
C PRO A 135 8.57 -3.41 15.96
N GLU A 136 9.68 -4.14 15.77
CA GLU A 136 10.80 -3.78 14.90
C GLU A 136 10.37 -3.77 13.42
N LEU A 137 9.56 -4.75 13.01
CA LEU A 137 9.05 -4.87 11.64
C LEU A 137 7.79 -4.04 11.44
N PHE A 138 6.86 -4.11 12.40
CA PHE A 138 5.57 -3.45 12.34
C PHE A 138 5.71 -1.93 12.18
N ALA A 139 6.62 -1.29 12.93
CA ALA A 139 6.82 0.16 12.85
C ALA A 139 7.21 0.62 11.43
N ARG A 140 7.99 -0.18 10.70
CA ARG A 140 8.48 0.11 9.35
C ARG A 140 7.46 -0.24 8.25
N GLY A 141 6.64 -1.27 8.47
CA GLY A 141 5.80 -1.86 7.44
C GLY A 141 4.30 -1.64 7.54
N LYS A 142 3.80 -1.13 8.67
CA LYS A 142 2.36 -1.07 8.96
C LYS A 142 1.55 -0.29 7.93
N LEU A 143 2.06 0.84 7.42
CA LEU A 143 1.32 1.63 6.42
C LEU A 143 1.25 0.92 5.07
N VAL A 144 2.33 0.22 4.68
CA VAL A 144 2.36 -0.62 3.49
C VAL A 144 1.34 -1.75 3.63
N MET A 145 1.36 -2.49 4.74
CA MET A 145 0.40 -3.57 5.00
C MET A 145 -1.05 -3.09 4.96
N LEU A 146 -1.34 -1.92 5.56
CA LEU A 146 -2.66 -1.32 5.50
C LEU A 146 -3.08 -1.05 4.05
N ARG A 147 -2.22 -0.39 3.28
CA ARG A 147 -2.49 -0.07 1.87
C ARG A 147 -2.71 -1.34 1.03
N THR A 148 -1.87 -2.35 1.20
CA THR A 148 -1.99 -3.66 0.53
C THR A 148 -3.34 -4.31 0.84
N CYS A 149 -3.72 -4.40 2.12
CA CYS A 149 -5.01 -4.95 2.53
C CYS A 149 -6.18 -4.17 1.91
N ASN A 150 -6.05 -2.85 1.84
CA ASN A 150 -7.09 -1.99 1.30
C ASN A 150 -7.24 -2.19 -0.19
N GLN A 151 -6.13 -2.23 -0.93
CA GLN A 151 -6.09 -2.54 -2.35
C GLN A 151 -6.75 -3.88 -2.67
N LEU A 152 -6.48 -4.92 -1.89
CA LEU A 152 -7.16 -6.21 -2.01
C LEU A 152 -8.68 -6.05 -1.84
N LEU A 153 -9.13 -5.37 -0.77
CA LEU A 153 -10.56 -5.06 -0.57
C LEU A 153 -11.18 -4.28 -1.73
N ARG A 154 -10.42 -3.46 -2.47
CA ARG A 154 -10.94 -2.75 -3.65
C ARG A 154 -11.20 -3.67 -4.83
N ARG A 155 -10.31 -4.65 -5.02
CA ARG A 155 -10.32 -5.58 -6.15
C ARG A 155 -11.36 -6.69 -5.96
N LEU A 156 -11.72 -6.98 -4.72
CA LEU A 156 -12.75 -7.96 -4.38
C LEU A 156 -14.16 -7.49 -4.76
N SER A 157 -14.96 -8.43 -5.27
CA SER A 157 -16.38 -8.22 -5.48
C SER A 157 -17.12 -8.39 -4.17
N LYS A 158 -17.84 -7.34 -3.73
CA LYS A 158 -18.63 -7.36 -2.48
C LYS A 158 -19.73 -8.45 -2.48
N ALA A 159 -20.10 -9.00 -3.64
CA ALA A 159 -21.14 -10.03 -3.75
C ALA A 159 -20.59 -11.46 -3.72
N ASN A 160 -19.38 -11.69 -4.24
CA ASN A 160 -18.84 -13.05 -4.45
C ASN A 160 -17.72 -13.40 -3.46
N ASP A 161 -16.97 -12.41 -2.97
CA ASP A 161 -15.74 -12.65 -2.20
C ASP A 161 -15.89 -12.27 -0.72
N VAL A 162 -17.08 -12.49 -0.16
CA VAL A 162 -17.44 -12.08 1.21
C VAL A 162 -16.55 -12.72 2.29
N VAL A 163 -16.13 -13.98 2.06
CA VAL A 163 -15.26 -14.72 2.99
C VAL A 163 -13.87 -14.09 3.03
N PHE A 164 -13.29 -13.82 1.86
CA PHE A 164 -11.96 -13.24 1.77
C PHE A 164 -11.94 -11.79 2.28
N CYS A 165 -12.98 -11.00 1.97
CA CYS A 165 -13.18 -9.69 2.59
C CYS A 165 -13.19 -9.78 4.14
N GLY A 166 -13.91 -10.77 4.69
CA GLY A 166 -14.00 -11.00 6.13
C GLY A 166 -12.64 -11.32 6.76
N ARG A 167 -11.85 -12.19 6.13
CA ARG A 167 -10.47 -12.51 6.56
C ARG A 167 -9.59 -11.26 6.61
N ILE A 168 -9.59 -10.44 5.55
CA ILE A 168 -8.81 -9.19 5.51
C ILE A 168 -9.23 -8.23 6.63
N ILE A 169 -10.54 -8.04 6.84
CA ILE A 169 -11.04 -7.15 7.90
C ILE A 169 -10.66 -7.67 9.28
N MET A 170 -10.72 -8.99 9.51
CA MET A 170 -10.35 -9.62 10.76
C MET A 170 -8.84 -9.48 11.04
N PHE A 171 -8.01 -9.71 10.02
CA PHE A 171 -6.59 -9.47 10.08
C PHE A 171 -6.27 -8.01 10.40
N LEU A 172 -6.87 -7.04 9.69
CA LEU A 172 -6.68 -5.61 9.96
C LEU A 172 -7.06 -5.23 11.40
N ALA A 173 -8.12 -5.81 11.94
CA ALA A 173 -8.55 -5.54 13.31
C ALA A 173 -7.58 -6.10 14.37
N HIS A 174 -6.89 -7.21 14.07
CA HIS A 174 -5.93 -7.84 14.97
C HIS A 174 -4.52 -7.24 14.83
N PHE A 175 -4.06 -7.06 13.59
CA PHE A 175 -2.73 -6.58 13.24
C PHE A 175 -2.52 -5.11 13.62
N PHE A 176 -3.59 -4.30 13.61
CA PHE A 176 -3.56 -2.91 14.08
C PHE A 176 -4.32 -2.78 15.39
N PRO A 177 -3.67 -2.99 16.55
CA PRO A 177 -4.35 -2.87 17.83
C PRO A 177 -4.94 -1.47 18.00
N LEU A 178 -6.18 -1.42 18.51
CA LEU A 178 -6.99 -0.20 18.74
C LEU A 178 -6.28 0.89 19.58
N SER A 179 -5.12 0.58 20.17
CA SER A 179 -4.26 1.46 20.96
C SER A 179 -3.31 2.33 20.14
N GLU A 180 -3.12 2.09 18.83
CA GLU A 180 -2.49 3.09 17.96
C GLU A 180 -3.44 4.27 17.75
N ARG A 181 -3.60 5.07 18.81
CA ARG A 181 -4.22 6.38 18.73
C ARG A 181 -3.37 7.19 17.76
N SER A 182 -3.89 7.43 16.55
CA SER A 182 -3.61 8.70 15.88
C SER A 182 -3.73 9.77 16.96
N GLY A 183 -2.73 10.64 17.16
CA GLY A 183 -2.64 11.54 18.33
C GLY A 183 -3.83 12.50 18.52
N ILE A 184 -4.84 12.41 17.65
CA ILE A 184 -6.16 13.01 17.73
C ILE A 184 -7.15 11.86 17.53
N SER A 185 -8.11 11.69 18.44
CA SER A 185 -9.22 10.75 18.22
C SER A 185 -10.03 11.26 17.03
N ILE A 186 -9.83 10.65 15.87
CA ILE A 186 -10.66 10.90 14.71
C ILE A 186 -12.03 10.34 15.03
N ASP A 187 -12.92 11.24 15.42
CA ASP A 187 -14.26 10.87 15.83
C ASP A 187 -15.12 10.58 14.60
N PHE A 188 -16.30 10.01 14.85
CA PHE A 188 -17.22 9.69 13.78
C PHE A 188 -17.72 10.93 13.03
N ASN A 189 -17.62 12.12 13.63
CA ASN A 189 -17.99 13.38 12.98
C ASN A 189 -16.97 13.77 11.92
N PHE A 190 -15.67 13.66 12.19
CA PHE A 190 -14.64 13.86 11.18
C PHE A 190 -14.85 12.91 9.99
N TYR A 191 -15.07 11.62 10.28
CA TYR A 191 -15.37 10.63 9.25
C TYR A 191 -16.55 11.09 8.37
N LYS A 192 -17.68 11.47 8.98
CA LYS A 192 -18.85 12.00 8.24
C LYS A 192 -18.50 13.22 7.40
N THR A 193 -17.76 14.17 7.96
CA THR A 193 -17.34 15.39 7.26
C THR A 193 -16.51 15.06 6.03
N LEU A 194 -15.46 14.25 6.18
CA LEU A 194 -14.58 13.87 5.08
C LEU A 194 -15.35 13.19 3.94
N TRP A 195 -16.24 12.25 4.27
CA TRP A 195 -17.01 11.54 3.24
C TRP A 195 -18.14 12.36 2.63
N SER A 196 -18.69 13.33 3.37
CA SER A 196 -19.66 14.28 2.79
C SER A 196 -19.04 15.13 1.67
N LEU A 197 -17.72 15.36 1.71
CA LEU A 197 -17.04 16.10 0.65
C LEU A 197 -17.07 15.37 -0.70
N GLN A 198 -17.14 14.03 -0.68
CA GLN A 198 -17.18 13.24 -1.90
C GLN A 198 -18.44 13.50 -2.74
N GLU A 199 -19.55 13.92 -2.12
CA GLU A 199 -20.75 14.37 -2.86
C GLU A 199 -20.42 15.51 -3.82
N TYR A 200 -19.57 16.45 -3.38
CA TYR A 200 -19.18 17.61 -4.16
C TYR A 200 -18.09 17.28 -5.18
N PHE A 201 -17.14 16.42 -4.84
CA PHE A 201 -16.10 15.96 -5.79
C PHE A 201 -16.70 15.14 -6.94
N CYS A 202 -17.72 14.31 -6.66
CA CYS A 202 -18.41 13.54 -7.70
C CYS A 202 -19.40 14.37 -8.53
N ASN A 203 -19.86 15.51 -8.01
CA ASN A 203 -20.78 16.41 -8.72
C ASN A 203 -20.37 17.88 -8.57
N PRO A 204 -19.26 18.32 -9.21
CA PRO A 204 -18.77 19.70 -9.15
C PRO A 204 -19.80 20.79 -9.49
N PRO A 205 -20.70 20.61 -10.50
CA PRO A 205 -21.73 21.61 -10.81
C PRO A 205 -22.66 21.93 -9.64
N SER A 206 -22.82 21.02 -8.67
CA SER A 206 -23.72 21.21 -7.53
C SER A 206 -23.34 22.36 -6.59
N LEU A 207 -22.11 22.87 -6.71
CA LEU A 207 -21.60 24.00 -5.94
C LEU A 207 -21.84 25.36 -6.61
N ILE A 208 -22.13 25.38 -7.92
CA ILE A 208 -22.35 26.61 -8.68
C ILE A 208 -23.69 27.23 -8.28
N ASN A 209 -23.70 28.53 -8.00
CA ASN A 209 -24.89 29.27 -7.56
C ASN A 209 -25.59 28.66 -6.32
N ALA A 210 -24.87 27.91 -5.49
CA ALA A 210 -25.41 27.21 -4.33
C ALA A 210 -24.69 27.63 -3.02
N PRO A 211 -25.00 28.81 -2.45
CA PRO A 211 -24.26 29.39 -1.33
C PRO A 211 -24.26 28.52 -0.07
N VAL A 212 -25.37 27.83 0.22
CA VAL A 212 -25.47 26.92 1.37
C VAL A 212 -24.59 25.68 1.20
N LYS A 213 -24.56 25.10 0.00
CA LYS A 213 -23.71 23.94 -0.29
C LYS A 213 -22.23 24.33 -0.30
N TRP A 214 -21.93 25.50 -0.86
CA TRP A 214 -20.59 26.09 -0.82
C TRP A 214 -20.08 26.28 0.61
N HIS A 215 -20.91 26.84 1.50
CA HIS A 215 -20.52 27.02 2.89
C HIS A 215 -20.25 25.69 3.61
N LYS A 216 -21.10 24.67 3.38
CA LYS A 216 -20.87 23.32 3.92
C LYS A 216 -19.59 22.68 3.39
N PHE A 217 -19.36 22.76 2.08
CA PHE A 217 -18.14 22.25 1.45
C PHE A 217 -16.88 22.93 2.02
N THR A 218 -16.84 24.26 2.03
CA THR A 218 -15.69 25.03 2.55
C THR A 218 -15.42 24.78 4.03
N SER A 219 -16.46 24.76 4.87
CA SER A 219 -16.32 24.42 6.28
C SER A 219 -15.82 22.98 6.47
N GLY A 220 -16.35 22.02 5.70
CA GLY A 220 -15.92 20.63 5.77
C GLY A 220 -14.48 20.44 5.31
N LEU A 221 -14.08 21.09 4.22
CA LEU A 221 -12.73 21.04 3.69
C LEU A 221 -11.73 21.67 4.67
N MET A 222 -12.07 22.80 5.30
CA MET A 222 -11.21 23.40 6.34
C MET A 222 -10.97 22.46 7.51
N ILE A 223 -12.00 21.73 7.98
CA ILE A 223 -11.83 20.72 9.04
C ILE A 223 -10.84 19.64 8.61
N VAL A 224 -10.95 19.15 7.37
CA VAL A 224 -10.06 18.12 6.82
C VAL A 224 -8.62 18.62 6.71
N LEU A 225 -8.41 19.80 6.13
CA LEU A 225 -7.08 20.40 5.96
C LEU A 225 -6.42 20.72 7.31
N ASN A 226 -7.16 21.31 8.26
CA ASN A 226 -6.66 21.58 9.60
C ASN A 226 -6.27 20.28 10.33
N THR A 227 -6.99 19.18 10.08
CA THR A 227 -6.64 17.86 10.66
C THR A 227 -5.37 17.30 10.05
N PHE A 228 -5.16 17.47 8.73
CA PHE A 228 -3.90 17.08 8.08
C PHE A 228 -2.73 17.89 8.61
N GLU A 229 -2.91 19.19 8.82
CA GLU A 229 -1.90 20.08 9.40
C GLU A 229 -1.57 19.73 10.86
N ALA A 230 -2.59 19.43 11.67
CA ALA A 230 -2.41 19.02 13.07
C ALA A 230 -1.74 17.64 13.24
N GLN A 231 -1.63 16.87 12.15
CA GLN A 231 -0.97 15.57 12.12
C GLN A 231 0.08 15.56 11.01
N PRO A 232 1.23 16.25 11.16
CA PRO A 232 2.28 16.19 10.15
C PRO A 232 2.75 14.73 9.95
N LEU A 233 2.98 14.35 8.69
CA LEU A 233 3.58 13.07 8.35
C LEU A 233 5.03 13.09 8.84
N SER A 234 5.50 12.02 9.49
CA SER A 234 6.91 11.96 9.88
C SER A 234 7.80 11.70 8.66
N ASP A 235 9.03 12.22 8.66
CA ASP A 235 9.96 12.07 7.54
C ASP A 235 10.30 10.59 7.24
N GLU A 236 10.17 9.70 8.23
CA GLU A 236 10.37 8.25 8.03
C GLU A 236 9.20 7.56 7.31
N GLU A 237 7.98 8.10 7.37
CA GLU A 237 6.79 7.55 6.71
C GLU A 237 6.65 8.05 5.25
N GLY A 238 7.39 9.10 4.87
CA GLY A 238 7.32 9.74 3.56
C GLY A 238 8.26 9.16 2.48
N ASN A 239 9.21 8.30 2.87
CA ASN A 239 10.26 7.80 1.97
C ASN A 239 9.90 6.48 1.26
N ALA A 240 8.69 5.96 1.47
CA ALA A 240 8.15 4.82 0.73
C ALA A 240 7.79 5.25 -0.69
N HIS A 241 8.82 5.24 -1.55
CA HIS A 241 8.80 5.24 -3.01
C HIS A 241 7.96 6.33 -3.70
N ASN A 242 8.66 7.32 -4.25
CA ASN A 242 8.23 7.97 -5.49
C ASN A 242 8.20 6.87 -6.58
N LEU A 243 7.05 6.25 -6.79
CA LEU A 243 6.78 5.54 -8.04
C LEU A 243 6.03 6.52 -8.94
N GLU A 244 6.76 6.92 -9.97
CA GLU A 244 6.27 7.72 -11.09
C GLU A 244 5.05 7.03 -11.75
N ASP A 245 4.12 7.88 -12.16
CA ASP A 245 3.07 7.69 -13.18
C ASP A 245 2.85 6.26 -13.71
N ASP A 246 1.76 5.63 -13.27
CA ASP A 246 1.02 4.71 -14.13
C ASP A 246 -0.47 5.08 -14.12
N ALA A 247 -0.91 5.64 -15.25
CA ALA A 247 -2.27 6.11 -15.49
C ALA A 247 -3.34 4.99 -15.53
N ALA A 248 -2.97 3.74 -15.20
CA ALA A 248 -3.83 2.56 -15.34
C ALA A 248 -4.58 2.14 -14.06
N THR A 249 -4.35 2.78 -12.90
CA THR A 249 -4.88 2.30 -11.59
C THR A 249 -5.95 3.22 -10.97
N PHE A 250 -6.71 3.97 -11.79
CA PHE A 250 -7.75 4.90 -11.32
C PHE A 250 -9.05 4.22 -10.83
N ASN A 251 -8.95 3.29 -9.88
CA ASN A 251 -10.08 2.80 -9.09
C ASN A 251 -9.69 2.67 -7.61
N ILE A 252 -9.33 3.81 -7.02
CA ILE A 252 -8.99 3.96 -5.61
C ILE A 252 -10.29 3.97 -4.79
N LYS A 253 -10.79 2.79 -4.42
CA LYS A 253 -11.87 2.61 -3.43
C LYS A 253 -11.32 2.81 -2.00
N TYR A 254 -11.30 4.04 -1.53
CA TYR A 254 -10.97 4.41 -0.15
C TYR A 254 -11.63 3.50 0.92
N LEU A 255 -10.94 3.25 2.03
CA LEU A 255 -11.53 2.56 3.18
C LEU A 255 -12.63 3.42 3.83
N THR A 256 -13.89 3.09 3.58
CA THR A 256 -15.04 3.69 4.28
C THR A 256 -15.21 3.14 5.71
N SER A 257 -14.13 2.68 6.36
CA SER A 257 -14.21 2.21 7.74
C SER A 257 -13.81 3.35 8.67
N SER A 258 -14.75 3.81 9.50
CA SER A 258 -14.46 4.86 10.49
C SER A 258 -13.39 4.46 11.49
N LYS A 259 -13.21 3.16 11.75
CA LYS A 259 -12.21 2.62 12.67
C LYS A 259 -10.78 2.69 12.12
N LEU A 260 -10.62 2.64 10.81
CA LEU A 260 -9.31 2.65 10.14
C LEU A 260 -8.93 4.05 9.63
N MET A 261 -9.84 5.01 9.73
CA MET A 261 -9.64 6.37 9.25
C MET A 261 -8.37 7.03 9.83
N GLY A 262 -8.06 6.78 11.10
CA GLY A 262 -6.86 7.36 11.70
C GLY A 262 -5.54 6.83 11.17
N LEU A 263 -5.54 5.63 10.59
CA LEU A 263 -4.38 5.09 9.90
C LEU A 263 -4.33 5.54 8.44
N GLU A 264 -5.49 5.62 7.77
CA GLU A 264 -5.59 6.21 6.42
C GLU A 264 -5.09 7.66 6.41
N LEU A 265 -5.38 8.44 7.45
CA LEU A 265 -4.83 9.79 7.57
C LEU A 265 -3.31 9.82 7.71
N LYS A 266 -2.64 8.74 8.11
CA LYS A 266 -1.18 8.66 8.14
C LYS A 266 -0.58 8.20 6.81
N ASP A 267 -1.39 7.75 5.85
CA ASP A 267 -0.90 7.39 4.52
C ASP A 267 -0.70 8.66 3.65
N PRO A 268 0.53 8.99 3.22
CA PRO A 268 0.79 10.13 2.35
C PRO A 268 0.00 10.05 1.03
N SER A 269 -0.18 8.85 0.49
CA SER A 269 -0.94 8.62 -0.73
C SER A 269 -2.40 9.00 -0.53
N PHE A 270 -3.03 8.60 0.58
CA PHE A 270 -4.41 8.99 0.88
C PHE A 270 -4.59 10.52 0.92
N ARG A 271 -3.72 11.23 1.65
CA ARG A 271 -3.76 12.70 1.72
C ARG A 271 -3.60 13.34 0.35
N ARG A 272 -2.64 12.86 -0.44
CA ARG A 272 -2.39 13.33 -1.80
C ARG A 272 -3.65 13.23 -2.66
N HIS A 273 -4.38 12.12 -2.59
CA HIS A 273 -5.63 11.98 -3.36
C HIS A 273 -6.69 13.00 -2.96
N VAL A 274 -6.91 13.23 -1.67
CA VAL A 274 -7.87 14.25 -1.19
C VAL A 274 -7.46 15.66 -1.66
N LEU A 275 -6.17 15.98 -1.60
CA LEU A 275 -5.64 17.26 -2.07
C LEU A 275 -5.78 17.41 -3.58
N VAL A 276 -5.45 16.37 -4.36
CA VAL A 276 -5.60 16.37 -5.82
C VAL A 276 -7.07 16.50 -6.24
N GLN A 277 -8.00 15.78 -5.60
CA GLN A 277 -9.44 15.95 -5.81
C GLN A 277 -9.89 17.40 -5.55
N SER A 278 -9.35 18.02 -4.49
CA SER A 278 -9.63 19.42 -4.15
C SER A 278 -9.09 20.38 -5.22
N LEU A 279 -7.87 20.17 -5.69
CA LEU A 279 -7.25 20.97 -6.74
C LEU A 279 -8.01 20.87 -8.07
N ILE A 280 -8.41 19.66 -8.48
CA ILE A 280 -9.22 19.43 -9.69
C ILE A 280 -10.56 20.18 -9.58
N LEU A 281 -11.23 20.11 -8.44
CA LEU A 281 -12.48 20.82 -8.21
C LEU A 281 -12.28 22.35 -8.27
N PHE A 282 -11.23 22.88 -7.65
CA PHE A 282 -10.94 24.31 -7.69
C PHE A 282 -10.63 24.81 -9.10
N ASP A 283 -9.89 24.03 -9.88
CA ASP A 283 -9.62 24.35 -11.28
C ASP A 283 -10.93 24.39 -12.10
N TYR A 284 -11.77 23.37 -11.96
CA TYR A 284 -13.10 23.33 -12.59
C TYR A 284 -13.94 24.57 -12.24
N LEU A 285 -14.04 24.92 -10.96
CA LEU A 285 -14.83 26.07 -10.50
C LEU A 285 -14.27 27.39 -11.03
N LYS A 286 -12.94 27.56 -11.05
CA LYS A 286 -12.29 28.75 -11.59
C LYS A 286 -12.63 28.94 -13.08
N VAL A 287 -12.50 27.88 -13.88
CA VAL A 287 -12.84 27.92 -15.31
C VAL A 287 -14.32 28.25 -15.51
N MET A 288 -15.21 27.63 -14.75
CA MET A 288 -16.65 27.81 -14.90
C MET A 288 -17.11 29.22 -14.49
N ILE A 289 -16.59 29.76 -13.39
CA ILE A 289 -16.86 31.14 -12.96
C ILE A 289 -16.38 32.15 -14.01
N CYS A 290 -15.19 31.96 -14.58
CA CYS A 290 -14.69 32.81 -15.66
C CYS A 290 -15.62 32.78 -16.89
N ILE A 291 -16.13 31.61 -17.28
CA ILE A 291 -17.08 31.47 -18.39
C ILE A 291 -18.40 32.17 -18.10
N LEU A 292 -18.94 32.03 -16.87
CA LEU A 292 -20.18 32.71 -16.47
C LEU A 292 -20.03 34.23 -16.49
N LEU A 293 -18.90 34.75 -15.99
CA LEU A 293 -18.61 36.18 -16.04
C LEU A 293 -18.48 36.67 -17.49
N ALA A 294 -17.78 35.92 -18.35
CA ALA A 294 -17.66 36.26 -19.77
C ALA A 294 -19.01 36.24 -20.51
N LEU A 295 -19.88 35.27 -20.22
CA LEU A 295 -21.23 35.20 -20.77
C LEU A 295 -22.12 36.33 -20.26
N SER A 296 -22.03 36.67 -18.97
CA SER A 296 -22.74 37.83 -18.39
C SER A 296 -22.32 39.12 -19.07
N SER A 297 -21.01 39.34 -19.24
CA SER A 297 -20.47 40.50 -19.93
C SER A 297 -20.86 40.53 -21.42
N MET A 298 -20.91 39.39 -22.10
CA MET A 298 -21.40 39.32 -23.48
C MET A 298 -22.91 39.61 -23.57
N CYS A 299 -23.73 39.16 -22.62
CA CYS A 299 -25.15 39.49 -22.56
C CYS A 299 -25.39 40.99 -22.34
N GLU A 300 -24.59 41.65 -21.50
CA GLU A 300 -24.62 43.11 -21.31
C GLU A 300 -24.15 43.91 -22.53
N LEU A 301 -23.37 43.30 -23.43
CA LEU A 301 -22.92 43.91 -24.69
C LEU A 301 -23.92 43.72 -25.83
N ILE A 302 -24.85 42.78 -25.71
CA ILE A 302 -25.83 42.40 -26.74
C ILE A 302 -27.20 43.06 -26.50
N PHE A 303 -27.47 43.56 -25.29
CA PHE A 303 -28.69 44.29 -24.92
C PHE A 303 -28.38 45.72 -24.49
#